data_AF-B7BGU6-F1
#
_entry.id   AF-B7BGU6-F1
#
_cell.length_a   1.000
_cell.length_b   1.000
_cell.length_c   1.000
_cell.angle_alpha   90.00
_cell.angle_beta   90.00
_cell.angle_gamma   90.00
#
_symmetry.space_group_name_H-M   'P 1'
#
loop_
_entity.id
_entity.type
_entity.pdbx_description
1 polymer ?
#
loop_
_entity_poly.entity_id
_entity_poly.type
_entity_poly.pdbx_seq_one_letter_code
_entity_poly.pdbx_strand_id
1 'polypeptide(L)' 'NSQDSRYWGLLPEEYIVGKAAFIWKSVDPYTGEFRWERFFKAIH' A
#
# COMPACT_ATOMS: atom_id res chain seq x y z
N ASN A 1 4.35 -2.14 13.29
CA ASN A 1 3.07 -1.75 13.90
C ASN A 1 1.98 -1.82 12.85
N SER A 2 1.15 -2.87 12.89
CA SER A 2 0.03 -3.09 11.98
C SER A 2 -1.20 -3.37 12.84
N GLN A 3 -2.27 -2.60 12.65
CA GLN A 3 -3.58 -2.91 13.22
C GLN A 3 -4.39 -3.65 12.16
N ASP A 4 -4.23 -4.97 12.16
CA ASP A 4 -4.92 -5.88 11.26
C ASP A 4 -5.89 -6.77 12.04
N SER A 5 -6.45 -7.78 11.36
CA SER A 5 -7.48 -8.68 11.87
C SER A 5 -7.16 -9.33 13.22
N ARG A 6 -5.90 -9.41 13.62
CA ARG A 6 -5.49 -9.87 14.97
C ARG A 6 -6.07 -9.00 16.09
N TYR A 7 -6.38 -7.74 15.80
CA TYR A 7 -6.93 -6.79 16.78
C TYR A 7 -8.45 -6.60 16.63
N TRP A 8 -9.02 -6.73 15.43
CA TRP A 8 -10.42 -6.35 15.16
C TRP A 8 -11.26 -7.42 14.43
N GLY A 9 -10.76 -8.64 14.27
CA GLY A 9 -11.51 -9.76 13.68
C GLY A 9 -11.53 -9.76 12.14
N LEU A 10 -12.48 -10.48 11.57
CA LEU A 10 -12.59 -10.63 10.10
C LEU A 10 -13.28 -9.41 9.47
N LEU A 11 -12.79 -9.00 8.29
CA LEU A 11 -13.41 -7.93 7.50
C LEU A 11 -14.56 -8.50 6.64
N PRO A 12 -15.79 -7.99 6.74
CA PRO A 12 -16.87 -8.35 5.83
C PRO A 12 -16.54 -7.98 4.38
N GLU A 13 -17.00 -8.81 3.42
CA GLU A 13 -16.68 -8.67 1.99
C GLU A 13 -17.14 -7.33 1.39
N GLU A 14 -18.26 -6.79 1.86
CA GLU A 14 -18.83 -5.50 1.41
C GLU A 14 -17.88 -4.31 1.59
N TYR A 15 -16.88 -4.41 2.49
CA TYR A 15 -15.87 -3.38 2.71
C TYR A 15 -14.60 -3.59 1.87
N ILE A 16 -14.53 -4.65 1.06
CA ILE A 16 -13.40 -4.90 0.17
C ILE A 16 -13.58 -4.08 -1.11
N VAL A 17 -12.77 -3.03 -1.25
CA VAL A 17 -12.84 -2.12 -2.40
C VAL A 17 -12.08 -2.65 -3.63
N GLY A 18 -11.00 -3.42 -3.44
CA GLY A 18 -10.21 -3.98 -4.54
C GLY A 18 -8.77 -4.35 -4.18
N LYS A 19 -7.97 -4.70 -5.19
CA LYS A 19 -6.55 -5.05 -5.07
C LYS A 19 -5.66 -3.92 -5.56
N ALA A 20 -4.62 -3.59 -4.79
CA ALA A 20 -3.58 -2.66 -5.22
C ALA A 20 -2.74 -3.29 -6.36
N ALA A 21 -2.56 -2.57 -7.47
CA ALA A 21 -1.92 -3.10 -8.68
C ALA A 21 -0.47 -2.64 -8.88
N PHE A 22 -0.18 -1.35 -8.71
CA PHE A 22 1.17 -0.79 -8.91
C PHE A 22 1.38 0.49 -8.11
N ILE A 23 2.64 0.89 -7.95
CA ILE A 23 3.03 2.13 -7.26
C ILE A 23 3.22 3.23 -8.31
N TRP A 24 2.35 4.25 -8.32
CA TRP A 24 2.44 5.37 -9.26
C TRP A 24 3.31 6.53 -8.75
N LYS A 25 3.50 6.66 -7.43
CA LYS A 25 4.34 7.71 -6.83
C LYS A 25 4.97 7.20 -5.55
N SER A 26 6.27 7.46 -5.41
CA SER A 26 6.99 7.23 -4.17
C SER A 26 8.05 8.31 -4.00
N VAL A 27 8.05 8.96 -2.84
CA VAL A 27 8.97 10.04 -2.49
C VAL A 27 9.62 9.69 -1.16
N ASP A 28 10.91 9.93 -1.05
CA ASP A 28 11.63 9.77 0.20
C ASP A 28 11.22 10.88 1.19
N PRO A 29 10.76 10.54 2.41
CA PRO A 29 10.32 11.55 3.37
C PRO A 29 11.47 12.40 3.95
N TYR A 30 12.73 11.95 3.85
CA TYR A 30 13.90 12.65 4.40
C TYR A 30 14.63 13.49 3.36
N THR A 31 14.77 12.98 2.13
CA THR A 31 15.47 13.72 1.05
C THR A 31 14.51 14.46 0.13
N GLY A 32 13.21 14.12 0.13
CA GLY A 32 12.23 14.66 -0.81
C GLY A 32 12.40 14.16 -2.24
N GLU A 33 13.33 13.25 -2.48
CA GLU A 33 13.64 12.73 -3.81
C GLU A 33 12.62 11.70 -4.26
N PHE A 34 12.34 11.70 -5.56
CA PHE A 34 11.45 10.72 -6.16
C PHE A 34 12.16 9.38 -6.33
N ARG A 35 11.55 8.31 -5.79
CA ARG A 35 12.10 6.94 -5.84
C ARG A 35 11.73 6.27 -7.17
N TRP A 36 12.48 6.58 -8.22
CA TRP A 36 12.25 6.08 -9.59
C TRP A 36 12.21 4.56 -9.69
N GLU A 37 12.99 3.85 -8.89
CA GLU A 37 13.00 2.38 -8.82
C GLU A 37 11.64 1.76 -8.42
N ARG A 38 10.74 2.56 -7.82
CA ARG A 38 9.41 2.12 -7.39
C ARG A 38 8.31 2.57 -8.35
N PHE A 39 8.61 3.42 -9.32
CA PHE A 39 7.63 3.94 -10.27
C PHE A 39 7.13 2.83 -11.21
N PHE A 40 5.81 2.69 -11.32
CA PHE A 40 5.13 1.60 -12.02
C PHE A 40 5.55 0.18 -11.61
N LYS A 41 6.15 0.03 -10.43
CA LYS A 41 6.44 -1.29 -9.90
C LYS A 41 5.13 -1.99 -9.53
N ALA A 42 4.89 -3.16 -10.11
CA ALA A 42 3.73 -4.00 -9.80
C ALA A 42 3.78 -4.48 -8.34
N ILE A 43 2.62 -4.52 -7.70
CA ILE A 43 2.44 -5.04 -6.34
C ILE A 43 1.93 -6.48 -6.48
N HIS A 44 2.70 -7.44 -5.97
CA HIS A 44 2.32 -8.85 -5.97
C HIS A 44 1.45 -9.17 -4.75
#